data_AF-A0A0F9FZ94-F1
#
_entry.id   AF-A0A0F9FZ94-F1
#
_cell.length_a   1.000
_cell.length_b   1.000
_cell.length_c   1.000
_cell.angle_alpha   90.00
_cell.angle_beta   90.00
_cell.angle_gamma   90.00
#
_symmetry.space_group_name_H-M   'P 1'
#
loop_
_entity.id
_entity.type
_entity.pdbx_description
1 polymer ?
#
loop_
_entity_poly.entity_id
_entity_poly.type
_entity_poly.pdbx_seq_one_letter_code
_entity_poly.pdbx_strand_id
1 'polypeptide(L)'
;MTYKTLENISNLDLRSLLQFPSIDTPIFYKIILFAIFIVFTLSTFFREVRREGKGNFLSSLAVAGFVTTAIATIFSFLALIQVQVVVVTLVISIVFQIIYLLTK
;
A
#
# COMPACT_ATOMS: atom_id res chain seq x y z
N MET A 1 24.25 -8.67 8.52
CA MET A 1 23.56 -8.50 7.24
C MET A 1 24.55 -7.88 6.28
N THR A 2 24.85 -8.54 5.18
CA THR A 2 25.82 -8.03 4.20
C THR A 2 25.05 -7.22 3.17
N TYR A 3 25.18 -5.89 3.22
CA TYR A 3 24.53 -4.98 2.27
C TYR A 3 25.03 -5.29 0.85
N LYS A 4 24.12 -5.59 -0.07
CA LYS A 4 24.49 -5.74 -1.49
C LYS A 4 24.66 -4.35 -2.07
N THR A 5 25.84 -4.04 -2.60
CA THR A 5 26.09 -2.80 -3.34
C THR A 5 25.67 -2.95 -4.80
N LEU A 6 25.38 -1.82 -5.46
CA LEU A 6 24.98 -1.77 -6.89
C LEU A 6 26.03 -2.40 -7.84
N GLU A 7 27.27 -2.52 -7.38
CA GLU A 7 28.39 -3.17 -8.08
C GLU A 7 28.18 -4.67 -8.35
N ASN A 8 27.34 -5.35 -7.55
CA ASN A 8 27.06 -6.78 -7.71
C ASN A 8 25.93 -7.09 -8.71
N ILE A 9 25.35 -6.07 -9.36
CA ILE A 9 24.26 -6.24 -10.33
C ILE A 9 24.86 -6.16 -11.74
N SER A 10 25.30 -7.30 -12.26
CA SER A 10 25.93 -7.40 -13.59
C SER A 10 24.96 -7.20 -14.78
N ASN A 11 23.64 -7.25 -14.53
CA ASN A 11 22.59 -6.98 -15.53
C ASN A 11 21.59 -5.96 -14.95
N LEU A 12 21.70 -4.71 -15.38
CA LEU A 12 20.79 -3.60 -15.04
C LEU A 12 19.46 -3.76 -15.78
N ASP A 13 18.65 -4.72 -15.36
CA ASP A 13 17.24 -4.80 -15.74
C ASP A 13 16.43 -3.83 -14.85
N LEU A 14 15.41 -3.17 -15.42
CA LEU A 14 14.58 -2.20 -14.68
C LEU A 14 13.95 -2.86 -13.45
N ARG A 15 13.60 -4.15 -13.60
CA ARG A 15 13.04 -4.97 -12.52
C ARG A 15 14.03 -5.24 -11.40
N SER A 16 15.31 -5.52 -11.70
CA SER A 16 16.32 -5.78 -10.67
C SER A 16 16.70 -4.52 -9.91
N LEU A 17 16.69 -3.35 -10.58
CA LEU A 17 16.81 -2.05 -9.92
C LEU A 17 15.66 -1.77 -8.97
N LEU A 18 14.41 -2.03 -9.42
CA LEU A 18 13.25 -1.82 -8.56
C LEU A 18 13.27 -2.79 -7.38
N GLN A 19 13.65 -4.06 -7.55
CA GLN A 19 13.69 -5.02 -6.45
C GLN A 19 14.82 -4.77 -5.43
N PHE A 20 15.85 -3.99 -5.77
CA PHE A 20 17.03 -3.77 -4.93
C PHE A 20 16.71 -3.36 -3.47
N PRO A 21 15.81 -2.39 -3.20
CA PRO A 21 15.46 -2.00 -1.84
C PRO A 21 14.84 -3.14 -1.01
N SER A 22 14.15 -4.08 -1.66
CA SER A 22 13.56 -5.25 -0.99
C SER A 22 14.57 -6.33 -0.63
N ILE A 23 15.69 -6.39 -1.36
CA ILE A 23 16.79 -7.33 -1.09
C ILE A 23 17.55 -6.91 0.17
N ASP A 24 17.76 -5.61 0.33
CA ASP A 24 18.44 -5.04 1.50
C ASP A 24 17.50 -4.91 2.71
N THR A 25 16.24 -4.52 2.47
CA THR A 25 15.23 -4.33 3.50
C THR A 25 13.89 -4.99 3.11
N PRO A 26 13.59 -6.21 3.61
CA PRO A 26 12.38 -6.97 3.25
C PRO A 26 11.05 -6.29 3.60
N ILE A 27 11.09 -5.24 4.41
CA ILE A 27 9.91 -4.50 4.91
C ILE A 27 9.65 -3.23 4.08
N PHE A 28 10.59 -2.82 3.21
CA PHE A 28 10.53 -1.56 2.46
C PHE A 28 9.20 -1.33 1.75
N TYR A 29 8.75 -2.30 0.95
CA TYR A 29 7.49 -2.17 0.21
C TYR A 29 6.25 -2.22 1.08
N LYS A 30 6.31 -2.88 2.25
CA LYS A 30 5.21 -2.86 3.22
C LYS A 30 5.05 -1.46 3.81
N ILE A 31 6.18 -0.78 4.09
CA ILE A 31 6.19 0.61 4.57
C ILE A 31 5.67 1.56 3.50
N ILE A 32 6.06 1.37 2.23
CA ILE A 32 5.53 2.18 1.12
C ILE A 32 4.02 2.04 1.00
N LEU A 33 3.50 0.81 0.99
CA LEU A 33 2.05 0.58 0.92
C LEU A 33 1.32 1.20 2.11
N PHE A 34 1.91 1.15 3.29
CA PHE A 34 1.35 1.81 4.48
C PHE A 34 1.37 3.33 4.40
N ALA A 35 2.44 3.92 3.87
CA ALA A 35 2.52 5.36 3.65
C ALA A 35 1.45 5.82 2.65
N ILE A 36 1.27 5.07 1.55
CA ILE A 36 0.20 5.31 0.57
C ILE A 36 -1.17 5.24 1.26
N PHE A 37 -1.40 4.23 2.09
CA PHE A 37 -2.65 4.08 2.85
C PHE A 37 -2.95 5.32 3.70
N ILE A 38 -1.98 5.80 4.48
CA ILE A 38 -2.14 6.99 5.32
C ILE A 38 -2.42 8.23 4.47
N VAL A 39 -1.65 8.45 3.41
CA VAL A 39 -1.81 9.62 2.53
C VAL A 39 -3.20 9.65 1.93
N PHE A 40 -3.69 8.52 1.41
CA PHE A 40 -5.04 8.45 0.85
C PHE A 40 -6.11 8.60 1.92
N THR A 41 -5.95 7.98 3.09
CA THR A 41 -6.90 8.10 4.21
C THR A 41 -7.06 9.55 4.66
N LEU A 42 -5.95 10.27 4.87
CA LEU A 42 -5.99 11.67 5.29
C LEU A 42 -6.52 12.57 4.17
N SER A 43 -6.12 12.31 2.92
CA SER A 43 -6.58 13.09 1.76
C SER A 43 -8.09 12.98 1.57
N THR A 44 -8.65 11.77 1.67
CA THR A 44 -10.11 11.56 1.57
C THR A 44 -10.84 12.16 2.76
N PHE A 45 -10.30 12.00 3.97
CA PHE A 45 -10.88 12.57 5.19
C PHE A 45 -10.98 14.09 5.13
N PHE A 46 -9.89 14.80 4.85
CA PHE A 46 -9.91 16.27 4.76
C PHE A 46 -10.77 16.76 3.59
N ARG A 47 -10.87 15.98 2.50
CA ARG A 47 -11.77 16.29 1.38
C ARG A 47 -13.24 16.21 1.81
N GLU A 48 -13.63 15.21 2.60
CA GLU A 48 -14.99 15.08 3.15
C GLU A 48 -15.29 16.20 4.15
N VAL A 49 -14.38 16.47 5.10
CA VAL A 49 -14.51 17.57 6.06
C VAL A 49 -14.77 18.90 5.33
N ARG A 50 -14.07 19.15 4.22
CA ARG A 50 -14.25 20.38 3.42
C ARG A 50 -15.58 20.43 2.67
N ARG A 51 -16.11 19.28 2.21
CA ARG A 51 -17.35 19.22 1.41
C ARG A 51 -18.61 19.19 2.27
N GLU A 52 -18.60 18.44 3.35
CA GLU A 52 -19.80 18.12 4.13
C GLU A 52 -19.76 18.74 5.55
N GLY A 53 -18.65 19.37 5.93
CA GLY A 53 -18.45 19.93 7.27
C GLY A 53 -18.29 18.87 8.36
N LYS A 54 -18.38 17.58 8.01
CA LYS A 54 -18.20 16.42 8.88
C LYS A 54 -17.28 15.43 8.18
N GLY A 55 -16.25 14.96 8.88
CA GLY A 55 -15.32 13.96 8.34
C GLY A 55 -15.73 12.56 8.76
N ASN A 56 -15.87 11.63 7.81
CA ASN A 56 -16.12 10.24 8.13
C ASN A 56 -14.82 9.43 8.00
N PHE A 57 -14.16 9.21 9.13
CA PHE A 57 -12.89 8.49 9.16
C PHE A 57 -13.04 7.03 8.67
N LEU A 58 -14.17 6.38 8.96
CA LEU A 58 -14.46 5.01 8.51
C LEU A 58 -14.63 4.94 6.99
N SER A 59 -15.32 5.91 6.39
CA SER A 59 -15.44 5.98 4.92
C SER A 59 -14.08 6.20 4.26
N SER A 60 -13.28 7.09 4.84
CA SER A 60 -11.95 7.43 4.34
C SER A 60 -10.98 6.24 4.40
N LEU A 61 -11.03 5.43 5.47
CA LEU A 61 -10.27 4.18 5.60
C LEU A 61 -10.70 3.12 4.58
N ALA A 62 -12.01 2.97 4.32
CA ALA A 62 -12.51 2.01 3.35
C ALA A 62 -12.06 2.34 1.91
N VAL A 63 -12.10 3.63 1.54
CA VAL A 63 -11.62 4.10 0.23
C VAL A 63 -10.10 3.93 0.11
N ALA A 64 -9.34 4.31 1.14
CA ALA A 64 -7.89 4.14 1.13
C ALA A 64 -7.47 2.67 1.06
N GLY A 65 -8.18 1.78 1.78
CA GLY A 65 -7.98 0.34 1.71
C GLY A 65 -8.12 -0.20 0.29
N PHE A 66 -9.15 0.22 -0.44
CA PHE A 66 -9.35 -0.19 -1.83
C PHE A 66 -8.21 0.27 -2.74
N VAL A 67 -7.81 1.55 -2.64
CA VAL A 67 -6.70 2.11 -3.42
C VAL A 67 -5.40 1.38 -3.13
N THR A 68 -5.11 1.11 -1.85
CA THR A 68 -3.88 0.39 -1.48
C THR A 68 -3.87 -1.06 -1.93
N THR A 69 -5.02 -1.71 -1.99
CA THR A 69 -5.16 -3.07 -2.54
C THR A 69 -4.92 -3.08 -4.05
N ALA A 70 -5.41 -2.07 -4.78
CA ALA A 70 -5.14 -1.91 -6.20
C ALA A 70 -3.64 -1.71 -6.47
N ILE A 71 -2.98 -0.85 -5.70
CA ILE A 71 -1.53 -0.61 -5.82
C ILE A 71 -0.71 -1.85 -5.42
N ALA A 72 -1.09 -2.54 -4.35
CA ALA A 72 -0.45 -3.79 -3.95
C ALA A 72 -0.54 -4.85 -5.06
N THR A 73 -1.70 -4.97 -5.72
CA THR A 73 -1.88 -5.86 -6.85
C THR A 73 -0.92 -5.52 -8.01
N ILE A 74 -0.76 -4.24 -8.34
CA ILE A 74 0.20 -3.78 -9.36
C ILE A 74 1.64 -4.15 -8.96
N PHE A 75 2.02 -3.90 -7.70
CA PHE A 75 3.36 -4.25 -7.21
C PHE A 75 3.62 -5.75 -7.21
N SER A 76 2.57 -6.57 -7.04
CA SER A 76 2.68 -8.03 -7.13
C SER A 76 2.91 -8.49 -8.57
N PHE A 77 2.29 -7.85 -9.57
CA PHE A 77 2.56 -8.17 -10.99
C PHE A 77 3.99 -7.84 -11.40
N LEU A 78 4.57 -6.79 -10.82
CA LEU A 78 5.99 -6.44 -11.00
C LEU A 78 6.93 -7.32 -10.15
N ALA A 79 6.39 -8.28 -9.39
CA ALA A 79 7.11 -9.13 -8.44
C ALA A 79 7.94 -8.33 -7.42
N LEU A 80 7.49 -7.13 -7.05
CA LEU A 80 8.12 -6.30 -6.03
C LEU A 80 7.68 -6.71 -4.63
N ILE A 81 6.48 -7.28 -4.52
CA ILE A 81 5.93 -7.79 -3.27
C ILE A 81 5.43 -9.22 -3.45
N GLN A 82 5.40 -9.95 -2.34
CA GLN A 82 4.84 -11.29 -2.29
C GLN A 82 3.31 -11.25 -2.31
N VAL A 83 2.69 -12.26 -2.91
CA VAL A 83 1.22 -12.38 -3.01
C VAL A 83 0.56 -12.38 -1.63
N GLN A 84 1.24 -12.93 -0.60
CA GLN A 84 0.73 -12.87 0.78
C GLN A 84 0.47 -11.44 1.26
N VAL A 85 1.29 -10.46 0.85
CA VAL A 85 1.11 -9.06 1.25
C VAL A 85 -0.16 -8.49 0.63
N VAL A 86 -0.43 -8.82 -0.65
CA VAL A 86 -1.67 -8.41 -1.34
C VAL A 86 -2.89 -8.98 -0.63
N VAL A 87 -2.87 -10.26 -0.29
CA VAL A 87 -3.97 -10.92 0.41
C VAL A 87 -4.25 -10.25 1.76
N VAL A 88 -3.20 -9.95 2.53
CA VAL A 88 -3.35 -9.24 3.81
C VAL A 88 -3.97 -7.86 3.62
N THR A 89 -3.49 -7.08 2.65
CA THR A 89 -4.05 -5.75 2.36
C THR A 89 -5.51 -5.81 1.92
N LEU A 90 -5.87 -6.84 1.13
CA LEU A 90 -7.22 -7.06 0.65
C LEU A 90 -8.17 -7.44 1.80
N VAL A 91 -7.75 -8.33 2.70
CA VAL A 91 -8.55 -8.71 3.87
C VAL A 91 -8.80 -7.49 4.77
N ILE A 92 -7.77 -6.68 5.06
CA ILE A 92 -7.92 -5.46 5.86
C ILE A 92 -8.88 -4.48 5.18
N SER A 93 -8.75 -4.28 3.87
CA SER A 93 -9.65 -3.42 3.10
C SER A 93 -11.10 -3.89 3.17
N ILE A 94 -11.35 -5.20 3.06
CA ILE A 94 -12.70 -5.77 3.15
C ILE A 94 -13.28 -5.55 4.56
N VAL A 95 -12.49 -5.74 5.61
CA VAL A 95 -12.93 -5.50 6.99
C VAL A 95 -13.39 -4.05 7.16
N PHE A 96 -12.63 -3.06 6.69
CA PHE A 96 -13.04 -1.66 6.78
C PHE A 96 -14.29 -1.34 5.97
N GLN A 97 -14.46 -1.96 4.79
CA GLN A 97 -15.67 -1.80 3.98
C GLN A 97 -16.90 -2.39 4.66
N ILE A 98 -16.79 -3.58 5.25
CA ILE A 98 -17.87 -4.22 5.99
C ILE A 98 -18.26 -3.36 7.20
N ILE A 99 -17.28 -2.89 7.98
CA ILE A 99 -17.55 -2.02 9.13
C ILE A 99 -18.26 -0.74 8.67
N TYR A 100 -17.78 -0.11 7.60
CA TYR A 100 -18.43 1.08 7.05
C TYR A 100 -19.88 0.82 6.63
N LEU A 101 -20.16 -0.31 5.95
CA LEU A 101 -21.52 -0.69 5.54
C LEU A 101 -22.45 -0.96 6.73
N LEU A 102 -21.93 -1.57 7.81
CA LEU A 102 -22.71 -1.85 9.02
C LEU A 102 -22.97 -0.61 9.88
N THR A 103 -22.13 0.43 9.75
CA THR A 103 -22.23 1.68 10.53
C THR A 103 -22.96 2.79 9.76
N LYS A 104 -23.45 2.49 8.55
CA LYS A 104 -24.21 3.39 7.70
C LYS A 104 -25.70 3.24 7.94
#